data_AF-A0AA95FHD6-F1
#
_entry.id   AF-A0AA95FHD6-F1
#
_cell.length_a   1.000
_cell.length_b   1.000
_cell.length_c   1.000
_cell.angle_alpha   90.00
_cell.angle_beta   90.00
_cell.angle_gamma   90.00
#
_symmetry.space_group_name_H-M   'P 1'
#
loop_
_entity.id
_entity.type
_entity.pdbx_description
1 polymer ?
#
loop_
_entity_poly.entity_id
_entity_poly.type
_entity_poly.pdbx_seq_one_letter_code
_entity_poly.pdbx_strand_id
1 'polypeptide(L)' 'MDKKYIGKTLEEIEIIFSRSAKKICKNWYTITVKNYCFGLLQKELYITCDVNGRVQDCYYRTDIK' A
#
# COMPACT_ATOMS: atom_id res chain seq x y z
N MET A 1 -7.42 8.11 -8.47
CA MET A 1 -7.72 7.21 -7.34
C MET A 1 -8.15 5.87 -7.92
N ASP A 2 -7.26 4.87 -7.82
CA ASP A 2 -7.55 3.51 -8.23
C ASP A 2 -8.49 2.88 -7.20
N LYS A 3 -9.79 2.84 -7.48
CA LYS A 3 -10.81 2.29 -6.57
C LYS A 3 -10.74 0.76 -6.40
N LYS A 4 -9.73 0.11 -6.98
CA LYS A 4 -9.63 -1.34 -7.09
C LYS A 4 -9.49 -2.07 -5.75
N TYR A 5 -8.98 -1.37 -4.73
CA TYR A 5 -8.69 -1.96 -3.41
C TYR A 5 -9.59 -1.44 -2.30
N ILE A 6 -10.50 -0.50 -2.59
CA ILE A 6 -11.41 0.06 -1.59
C ILE A 6 -12.34 -1.04 -1.08
N GLY A 7 -12.50 -1.13 0.24
CA GLY A 7 -13.32 -2.12 0.93
C GLY A 7 -12.61 -3.44 1.25
N LYS A 8 -11.42 -3.68 0.67
CA LYS A 8 -10.58 -4.83 1.04
C LYS A 8 -9.92 -4.64 2.40
N THR A 9 -9.54 -5.74 3.05
CA THR A 9 -8.70 -5.68 4.25
C THR A 9 -7.22 -5.50 3.86
N LEU A 10 -6.41 -5.06 4.82
CA LEU A 10 -4.96 -4.95 4.63
C LEU A 10 -4.36 -6.32 4.25
N GLU A 11 -4.80 -7.39 4.91
CA GLU A 11 -4.34 -8.77 4.68
C GLU A 11 -4.60 -9.24 3.24
N GLU A 12 -5.78 -8.93 2.67
CA GLU A 12 -6.08 -9.24 1.27
C GLU A 12 -5.09 -8.55 0.33
N ILE A 13 -4.71 -7.30 0.64
CA ILE A 13 -3.78 -6.56 -0.18
C ILE A 13 -2.36 -7.13 -0.06
N GLU A 14 -1.94 -7.53 1.14
CA GLU A 14 -0.66 -8.19 1.36
C GLU A 14 -0.55 -9.49 0.56
N ILE A 15 -1.64 -10.26 0.48
CA ILE A 15 -1.73 -11.47 -0.34
C ILE A 15 -1.63 -11.12 -1.84
N ILE A 16 -2.33 -10.08 -2.31
CA ILE A 16 -2.31 -9.67 -3.73
C ILE A 16 -0.90 -9.31 -4.20
N PHE A 17 -0.13 -8.63 -3.35
CA PHE A 17 1.23 -8.19 -3.69
C PHE A 17 2.33 -9.14 -3.21
N SER A 18 1.97 -10.23 -2.52
CA SER A 18 2.90 -11.14 -1.84
C SER A 18 3.97 -10.40 -1.02
N ARG A 19 3.55 -9.32 -0.34
CA ARG A 19 4.41 -8.35 0.35
C ARG A 19 3.69 -7.87 1.61
N SER A 20 4.43 -7.78 2.71
CA SER A 20 3.88 -7.22 3.95
C SER A 20 3.75 -5.70 3.88
N ALA A 21 2.67 -5.18 4.45
CA ALA A 21 2.44 -3.77 4.63
C ALA A 21 3.32 -3.22 5.74
N LYS A 22 3.94 -2.07 5.49
CA LYS A 22 4.61 -1.27 6.51
C LYS A 22 3.64 -0.25 7.06
N LYS A 23 3.49 -0.23 8.37
CA LYS A 23 2.69 0.78 9.06
C LYS A 23 3.46 2.10 9.07
N ILE A 24 2.83 3.17 8.60
CA ILE A 24 3.36 4.54 8.69
C ILE A 24 2.78 5.22 9.94
N CYS A 25 1.46 5.17 10.11
CA CYS A 25 0.72 5.82 11.21
C CYS A 25 -0.50 4.97 11.61
N LYS A 26 -1.33 5.47 12.54
CA LYS A 26 -2.45 4.72 13.16
C LYS A 26 -3.30 3.94 12.16
N ASN A 27 -3.64 4.56 11.03
CA ASN A 27 -4.47 3.98 9.97
C ASN A 27 -3.84 4.07 8.56
N TRP A 28 -2.53 4.35 8.50
CA TRP A 28 -1.83 4.58 7.24
C TRP A 28 -0.76 3.52 7.05
N TYR A 29 -0.78 2.89 5.89
CA TYR A 29 0.07 1.77 5.54
C TYR A 29 0.68 1.98 4.16
N THR A 30 1.84 1.40 3.92
CA THR A 30 2.48 1.36 2.61
C THR A 30 2.89 -0.05 2.25
N ILE A 31 2.73 -0.43 0.98
CA ILE A 31 3.22 -1.69 0.43
C ILE A 31 4.14 -1.39 -0.73
N THR A 32 5.36 -1.92 -0.70
CA THR A 32 6.27 -1.82 -1.85
C THR A 32 5.83 -2.79 -2.94
N VAL A 33 5.33 -2.24 -4.04
CA VAL A 33 4.78 -2.99 -5.18
C VAL A 33 5.89 -3.40 -6.15
N LYS A 34 6.82 -2.48 -6.43
CA LYS A 34 7.89 -2.73 -7.38
C LYS A 34 9.11 -1.87 -7.09
N ASN A 35 10.29 -2.45 -7.23
CA ASN A 35 11.56 -1.74 -7.20
C ASN A 35 12.09 -1.58 -8.63
N TYR A 36 12.66 -0.42 -8.91
CA TYR A 36 13.30 -0.06 -10.18
C TYR A 36 14.74 0.39 -9.91
N CYS A 37 15.56 0.41 -10.96
CA CYS A 37 16.93 0.94 -10.93
C CYS A 37 17.76 0.39 -9.74
N PHE A 38 17.89 -0.94 -9.64
CA PHE A 38 18.62 -1.62 -8.54
C PHE A 38 18.16 -1.24 -7.11
N GLY A 39 16.95 -0.70 -6.95
CA GLY A 39 16.38 -0.31 -5.66
C GLY A 39 16.42 1.18 -5.35
N LEU A 40 16.94 2.01 -6.26
CA LEU A 40 16.93 3.48 -6.15
C LEU A 40 15.52 4.07 -6.24
N LEU A 41 14.64 3.45 -7.02
CA LEU A 41 13.26 3.90 -7.21
C LEU A 41 12.32 2.81 -6.71
N GLN A 42 11.39 3.17 -5.82
CA GLN A 42 10.40 2.24 -5.29
C GLN A 42 9.01 2.75 -5.59
N LYS A 43 8.21 1.94 -6.29
CA LYS A 43 6.77 2.17 -6.41
C LYS A 43 6.09 1.53 -5.21
N GLU A 44 5.48 2.39 -4.42
CA GLU A 44 4.77 2.06 -3.20
C GLU A 44 3.27 2.33 -3.40
N LEU A 45 2.45 1.51 -2.76
CA LEU A 45 1.02 1.70 -2.63
C LEU A 45 0.74 2.21 -1.22
N TYR A 46 0.30 3.46 -1.12
CA TYR A 46 -0.15 4.07 0.11
C TYR A 46 -1.62 3.71 0.31
N ILE A 47 -1.95 3.29 1.53
CA ILE A 47 -3.25 2.74 1.89
C ILE A 47 -3.70 3.41 3.17
N THR A 48 -4.92 3.95 3.15
CA THR A 48 -5.59 4.47 4.34
C THR A 48 -6.73 3.54 4.70
N CYS A 49 -6.76 3.10 5.96
CA CYS A 49 -7.81 2.23 6.48
C CYS A 49 -8.80 2.99 7.36
N ASP A 50 -10.04 2.51 7.40
CA ASP A 50 -11.04 2.93 8.38
C ASP A 50 -10.79 2.28 9.76
N VAL A 51 -11.62 2.63 10.74
CA VAL A 51 -11.56 2.07 12.10
C VAL A 51 -11.86 0.56 12.16
N ASN A 52 -12.42 -0.01 11.09
CA ASN A 52 -12.73 -1.43 10.98
C ASN A 52 -11.63 -2.21 10.23
N GLY A 53 -10.52 -1.54 9.88
CA GLY A 53 -9.40 -2.16 9.17
C GLY A 53 -9.64 -2.37 7.67
N ARG A 54 -10.65 -1.71 7.08
CA ARG A 54 -10.94 -1.76 5.65
C ARG A 54 -10.31 -0.58 4.93
N VAL A 55 -9.82 -0.81 3.73
CA VAL A 55 -9.24 0.24 2.90
C VAL A 55 -10.32 1.24 2.49
N GLN A 56 -10.12 2.49 2.90
CA GLN A 56 -10.95 3.62 2.53
C GLN A 56 -10.42 4.29 1.26
N ASP A 57 -9.10 4.45 1.19
CA ASP A 57 -8.44 5.08 0.05
C ASP A 57 -7.07 4.44 -0.20
N CYS A 58 -6.63 4.49 -1.45
CA CYS A 58 -5.31 4.03 -1.84
C CYS A 58 -4.79 4.77 -3.08
N TYR A 59 -3.49 5.05 -3.08
CA TYR A 59 -2.83 5.68 -4.21
C TYR A 59 -1.41 5.16 -4.36
N TYR A 60 -0.94 5.12 -5.60
CA TYR A 60 0.45 4.77 -5.89
C TYR A 60 1.33 6.00 -5.84
N ARG A 61 2.50 5.84 -5.24
CA ARG A 61 3.57 6.83 -5.27
C ARG A 61 4.87 6.13 -5.65
N THR A 62 5.65 6.77 -6.51
CA THR A 62 7.04 6.34 -6.73
C THR A 62 7.91 7.24 -5.88
N ASP A 63 8.69 6.65 -5.00
CA ASP A 63 9.62 7.36 -4.14
C ASP A 63 11.07 7.02 -4.51
N ILE A 64 11.98 7.94 -4.20
CA ILE A 64 13.42 7.77 -4.41
C ILE A 64 13.99 7.38 -3.05
N LYS A 65 14.64 6.23 -2.98
CA LYS A 65 15.26 5.73 -1.76
C LYS A 65 16.62 6.36 -1.50
#